data_AF-A0A659UAF9-F1
#
_entry.id   AF-A0A659UAF9-F1
#
_cell.length_a   1.000
_cell.length_b   1.000
_cell.length_c   1.000
_cell.angle_alpha   90.00
_cell.angle_beta   90.00
_cell.angle_gamma   90.00
#
_symmetry.space_group_name_H-M   'P 1'
#
loop_
_entity.id
_entity.type
_entity.pdbx_description
1 polymer ?
#
loop_
_entity_poly.entity_id
_entity_poly.type
_entity_poly.pdbx_seq_one_letter_code
_entity_poly.pdbx_strand_id
1 'polypeptide(L)'
;IDSTSSVLAGNSFGYGVVPFDSSQLVTVNNAGAIDLTNDSPAPGTGTSLHDTFTIHGNYVGQDGRLLLNTFLGTDNSPSDRLVIENGAASASTSILVTNVDGPGALTTG
;
A
#
# COMPACT_ATOMS: atom_id res chain seq x y z
N ILE A 1 12.42 -7.03 -2.51
CA ILE A 1 11.39 -8.01 -2.13
C ILE A 1 11.38 -9.06 -3.24
N ASP A 2 11.88 -10.26 -2.98
CA ASP A 2 11.86 -11.33 -3.99
C ASP A 2 10.44 -11.86 -4.21
N SER A 3 10.24 -12.61 -5.29
CA SER A 3 8.92 -13.08 -5.74
C SER A 3 8.22 -14.05 -4.79
N THR A 4 8.96 -14.63 -3.84
CA THR A 4 8.42 -15.55 -2.82
C THR A 4 8.12 -14.85 -1.49
N SER A 5 8.52 -13.60 -1.34
CA SER A 5 8.42 -12.83 -0.11
C SER A 5 7.17 -11.94 -0.08
N SER A 6 6.68 -11.69 1.13
CA SER A 6 5.63 -10.71 1.39
C SER A 6 6.05 -9.79 2.53
N VAL A 7 5.85 -8.48 2.35
CA VAL A 7 5.88 -7.49 3.42
C VAL A 7 4.46 -7.33 3.92
N LEU A 8 4.25 -7.61 5.21
CA LEU A 8 2.97 -7.44 5.89
C LEU A 8 2.94 -6.05 6.52
N ALA A 9 2.05 -5.18 6.03
CA ALA A 9 1.98 -3.77 6.38
C ALA A 9 0.55 -3.29 6.71
N GLY A 10 -0.40 -4.20 6.95
CA GLY A 10 -1.73 -3.87 7.48
C GLY A 10 -1.73 -3.46 8.95
N ASN A 11 -2.83 -2.86 9.40
CA ASN A 11 -3.12 -2.40 10.76
C ASN A 11 -2.13 -1.33 11.28
N SER A 12 -1.69 -0.41 10.41
CA SER A 12 -0.76 0.67 10.75
C SER A 12 -0.73 1.79 9.70
N PHE A 13 -0.60 3.02 10.17
CA PHE A 13 -0.43 4.24 9.37
C PHE A 13 1.05 4.63 9.16
N GLY A 14 2.01 3.74 9.45
CA GLY A 14 3.40 4.15 9.59
C GLY A 14 4.45 3.12 9.22
N TYR A 15 4.08 2.01 8.59
CA TYR A 15 5.11 1.14 8.04
C TYR A 15 5.80 1.84 6.87
N GLY A 16 7.08 1.56 6.69
CA GLY A 16 7.81 2.20 5.62
C GLY A 16 9.26 1.80 5.53
N VAL A 17 9.90 2.33 4.49
CA VAL A 17 11.33 2.18 4.24
C VAL A 17 11.93 3.57 4.16
N VAL A 18 12.84 3.85 5.10
CA VAL A 18 13.56 5.11 5.21
C VAL A 18 15.05 4.89 4.96
N PRO A 19 15.75 5.87 4.37
CA PRO A 19 17.20 5.82 4.30
C PRO A 19 17.78 6.02 5.70
N PHE A 20 19.00 5.53 5.93
CA PHE A 20 19.72 5.84 7.17
C PHE A 20 20.07 7.33 7.27
N ASP A 21 20.47 7.93 6.15
CA ASP A 21 20.68 9.37 5.99
C ASP A 21 19.49 9.95 5.23
N SER A 22 18.73 10.84 5.88
CA SER A 22 17.53 11.46 5.32
C SER A 22 17.80 12.39 4.14
N SER A 23 19.06 12.70 3.82
CA SER A 23 19.43 13.41 2.59
C SER A 23 19.51 12.50 1.36
N GLN A 24 19.46 11.18 1.55
CA GLN A 24 19.48 10.18 0.49
C GLN A 24 18.07 9.64 0.20
N LEU A 25 17.94 8.83 -0.85
CA LEU A 25 16.71 8.13 -1.20
C LEU A 25 16.96 6.62 -1.17
N VAL A 26 15.99 5.87 -0.67
CA VAL A 26 16.01 4.41 -0.82
C VAL A 26 15.57 4.00 -2.23
N THR A 27 15.86 2.76 -2.62
CA THR A 27 15.20 2.14 -3.78
C THR A 27 14.65 0.79 -3.37
N VAL A 28 13.33 0.66 -3.43
CA VAL A 28 12.61 -0.60 -3.18
C VAL A 28 12.36 -1.28 -4.51
N ASN A 29 12.97 -2.43 -4.71
CA ASN A 29 12.69 -3.32 -5.84
C ASN A 29 11.69 -4.38 -5.39
N ASN A 30 10.50 -4.41 -5.99
CA ASN A 30 9.42 -5.31 -5.57
C ASN A 30 9.03 -6.32 -6.67
N ALA A 31 9.49 -7.56 -6.51
CA ALA A 31 9.01 -8.72 -7.26
C ALA A 31 8.00 -9.57 -6.46
N GLY A 32 7.88 -9.33 -5.16
CA GLY A 32 7.01 -10.05 -4.24
C GLY A 32 5.69 -9.33 -4.00
N ALA A 33 5.21 -9.35 -2.75
CA ALA A 33 4.01 -8.63 -2.34
C ALA A 33 4.28 -7.59 -1.25
N ILE A 34 3.63 -6.44 -1.36
CA ILE A 34 3.35 -5.55 -0.24
C ILE A 34 1.87 -5.73 0.07
N ASP A 35 1.57 -6.29 1.23
CA ASP A 35 0.23 -6.64 1.65
C ASP A 35 -0.21 -5.69 2.76
N LEU A 36 -1.18 -4.82 2.48
CA LEU A 36 -1.83 -3.96 3.47
C LEU A 36 -3.14 -4.57 3.95
N THR A 37 -3.55 -5.72 3.41
CA THR A 37 -4.82 -6.39 3.74
C THR A 37 -4.71 -7.36 4.90
N ASN A 38 -3.51 -7.54 5.46
CA ASN A 38 -3.23 -8.49 6.54
C ASN A 38 -3.70 -8.02 7.92
N ASP A 39 -4.80 -7.26 7.97
CA ASP A 39 -5.38 -6.77 9.20
C ASP A 39 -5.72 -7.90 10.16
N SER A 40 -5.32 -7.73 11.41
CA SER A 40 -5.83 -8.50 12.54
C SER A 40 -6.68 -7.56 13.39
N PRO A 41 -7.94 -7.28 12.99
CA PRO A 41 -8.76 -6.31 13.69
C PRO A 41 -8.96 -6.76 15.14
N ALA A 42 -8.81 -5.83 16.09
CA ALA A 42 -9.23 -6.10 17.45
C ALA A 42 -10.75 -6.39 17.45
N PRO A 43 -11.26 -7.19 18.39
CA PRO A 43 -12.69 -7.46 18.47
C PRO A 43 -13.51 -6.16 18.46
N GLY A 44 -14.35 -5.98 17.44
CA GLY A 44 -15.25 -4.84 17.29
C GLY A 44 -14.69 -3.62 16.53
N THR A 45 -13.46 -3.65 16.01
CA THR A 45 -12.87 -2.47 15.32
C THR A 45 -12.97 -2.46 13.81
N GLY A 46 -13.37 -3.58 13.18
CA GLY A 46 -13.43 -3.70 11.71
C GLY A 46 -12.06 -3.67 11.03
N THR A 47 -12.04 -3.94 9.72
CA THR A 47 -10.85 -3.89 8.86
C THR A 47 -10.40 -2.43 8.67
N SER A 48 -9.09 -2.18 8.66
CA SER A 48 -8.54 -0.85 8.40
C SER A 48 -8.75 -0.48 6.92
N LEU A 49 -8.89 0.81 6.67
CA LEU A 49 -9.08 1.39 5.32
C LEU A 49 -8.19 2.61 5.12
N HIS A 50 -7.14 2.71 5.92
CA HIS A 50 -6.27 3.87 5.94
C HIS A 50 -4.82 3.46 6.21
N ASP A 51 -4.49 2.18 6.07
CA ASP A 51 -3.13 1.73 6.30
C ASP A 51 -2.21 2.33 5.24
N THR A 52 -0.99 2.63 5.65
CA THR A 52 0.01 3.21 4.76
C THR A 52 1.33 2.46 4.84
N PHE A 53 1.90 2.24 3.67
CA PHE A 53 3.29 1.86 3.52
C PHE A 53 4.04 2.98 2.81
N THR A 54 4.92 3.69 3.52
CA THR A 54 5.62 4.87 3.00
C THR A 54 7.05 4.55 2.60
N ILE A 55 7.42 4.87 1.36
CA ILE A 55 8.78 4.74 0.83
C ILE A 55 9.36 6.13 0.66
N HIS A 56 10.42 6.46 1.41
CA HIS A 56 11.15 7.72 1.26
C HIS A 56 12.24 7.57 0.19
N GLY A 57 11.80 7.44 -1.07
CA GLY A 57 12.67 7.14 -2.20
C GLY A 57 11.92 6.54 -3.38
N ASN A 58 12.63 5.76 -4.17
CA ASN A 58 12.10 5.17 -5.40
C ASN A 58 11.44 3.82 -5.15
N TYR A 59 10.40 3.54 -5.92
CA TYR A 59 9.76 2.23 -6.01
C TYR A 59 9.88 1.70 -7.44
N VAL A 60 10.43 0.49 -7.58
CA VAL A 60 10.60 -0.20 -8.85
C VAL A 60 9.81 -1.50 -8.80
N GLY A 61 8.73 -1.56 -9.56
CA GLY A 61 7.94 -2.77 -9.73
C GLY A 61 8.65 -3.78 -10.62
N GLN A 62 8.70 -5.05 -10.20
CA GLN A 62 9.29 -6.16 -10.95
C GLN A 62 8.26 -7.29 -11.09
N ASP A 63 7.09 -6.95 -11.62
CA ASP A 63 5.90 -7.81 -11.64
C ASP A 63 5.40 -8.20 -10.23
N GLY A 64 5.75 -7.38 -9.24
CA GLY A 64 5.27 -7.50 -7.87
C GLY A 64 3.80 -7.11 -7.71
N ARG A 65 3.30 -7.31 -6.49
CA ARG A 65 1.91 -7.06 -6.10
C ARG A 65 1.81 -6.03 -4.98
N LEU A 66 0.75 -5.22 -5.04
CA LEU A 66 0.27 -4.36 -3.96
C LEU A 66 -1.17 -4.75 -3.64
N LEU A 67 -1.46 -5.14 -2.40
CA LEU A 67 -2.80 -5.52 -1.95
C LEU A 67 -3.34 -4.43 -1.02
N LEU A 68 -4.56 -3.95 -1.28
CA LEU A 68 -5.20 -2.84 -0.57
C LEU A 68 -6.63 -3.18 -0.19
N ASN A 69 -7.06 -2.76 1.00
CA ASN A 69 -8.48 -2.65 1.34
C ASN A 69 -9.00 -1.27 0.93
N THR A 70 -10.19 -1.24 0.34
CA THR A 70 -10.87 0.00 -0.05
C THR A 70 -12.35 -0.10 0.24
N PHE A 71 -12.95 0.94 0.82
CA PHE A 71 -14.40 1.10 0.78
C PHE A 71 -14.76 1.70 -0.57
N LEU A 72 -15.26 0.90 -1.53
CA LEU A 72 -15.58 1.43 -2.85
C LEU A 72 -16.81 2.37 -2.80
N GLY A 73 -16.58 3.66 -3.01
CA GLY A 73 -17.60 4.73 -3.01
C GLY A 73 -17.25 5.85 -3.99
N THR A 74 -17.34 7.11 -3.56
CA THR A 74 -16.98 8.30 -4.36
C THR A 74 -15.48 8.61 -4.28
N ASP A 75 -15.02 9.74 -4.83
CA ASP A 75 -13.59 10.13 -4.86
C ASP A 75 -12.91 10.14 -3.48
N ASN A 76 -13.66 10.38 -2.41
CA ASN A 76 -13.15 10.44 -1.04
C ASN A 76 -13.24 9.10 -0.29
N SER A 77 -13.36 8.00 -1.02
CA SER A 77 -13.37 6.65 -0.48
C SER A 77 -12.13 6.38 0.37
N PRO A 78 -12.29 5.92 1.63
CA PRO A 78 -11.15 5.49 2.41
C PRO A 78 -10.55 4.23 1.77
N SER A 79 -9.22 4.23 1.67
CA SER A 79 -8.43 3.16 1.08
C SER A 79 -7.06 3.15 1.72
N ASP A 80 -6.49 1.95 1.83
CA ASP A 80 -5.06 1.79 2.10
C ASP A 80 -4.22 2.38 0.96
N ARG A 81 -2.96 2.72 1.26
CA ARG A 81 -2.09 3.45 0.32
C ARG A 81 -0.65 2.99 0.38
N LEU A 82 -0.06 2.80 -0.81
CA LEU A 82 1.38 2.90 -0.99
C LEU A 82 1.73 4.38 -1.21
N VAL A 83 2.56 4.95 -0.34
CA VAL A 83 3.01 6.34 -0.45
C VAL A 83 4.47 6.34 -0.89
N ILE A 84 4.78 7.06 -1.97
CA ILE A 84 6.14 7.24 -2.47
C ILE A 84 6.49 8.71 -2.26
N GLU A 85 7.35 8.98 -1.28
CA GLU A 85 7.76 10.33 -0.92
C GLU A 85 9.13 10.67 -1.54
N ASN A 86 9.21 11.84 -2.17
CA ASN A 86 10.44 12.43 -2.73
C ASN A 86 11.17 11.61 -3.81
N GLY A 87 10.61 10.48 -4.24
CA GLY A 87 11.13 9.65 -5.32
C GLY A 87 10.11 9.36 -6.41
N ALA A 88 10.42 8.39 -7.26
CA ALA A 88 9.58 8.01 -8.39
C ALA A 88 9.14 6.53 -8.32
N ALA A 89 7.94 6.28 -8.84
CA ALA A 89 7.47 4.94 -9.20
C ALA A 89 7.90 4.61 -10.64
N SER A 90 8.35 3.38 -10.88
CA SER A 90 8.68 2.93 -12.24
C SER A 90 8.37 1.44 -12.43
N ALA A 91 8.36 1.02 -13.70
CA ALA A 91 8.06 -0.34 -14.15
C ALA A 91 6.65 -0.82 -13.72
N SER A 92 6.47 -2.12 -13.48
CA SER A 92 5.15 -2.75 -13.40
C SER A 92 4.84 -3.30 -12.00
N THR A 93 3.63 -3.04 -11.51
CA THR A 93 3.08 -3.65 -10.29
C THR A 93 1.60 -3.94 -10.50
N SER A 94 1.16 -5.13 -10.12
CA SER A 94 -0.27 -5.46 -10.08
C SER A 94 -0.87 -4.91 -8.79
N ILE A 95 -1.98 -4.18 -8.89
CA ILE A 95 -2.73 -3.68 -7.73
C ILE A 95 -3.97 -4.54 -7.57
N LEU A 96 -4.12 -5.15 -6.40
CA LEU A 96 -5.26 -5.97 -6.03
C LEU A 96 -6.05 -5.20 -4.97
N VAL A 97 -7.32 -4.94 -5.26
CA VAL A 97 -8.20 -4.17 -4.39
C VAL A 97 -9.28 -5.09 -3.82
N THR A 98 -9.36 -5.14 -2.50
CA THR A 98 -10.44 -5.80 -1.76
C THR A 98 -11.47 -4.74 -1.36
N ASN A 99 -12.69 -4.88 -1.86
CA ASN A 99 -13.79 -4.02 -1.41
C ASN A 99 -14.21 -4.42 0.02
N VAL A 100 -14.16 -3.47 0.94
CA VAL A 100 -14.63 -3.62 2.32
C VAL A 100 -15.90 -2.82 2.47
N ASP A 101 -17.03 -3.50 2.39
CA ASP A 101 -18.39 -2.98 2.62
C ASP A 101 -18.80 -1.75 1.78
N GLY A 102 -18.04 -1.41 0.73
CA GLY A 102 -18.32 -0.30 -0.16
C GLY A 102 -19.51 -0.59 -1.09
N PRO A 103 -20.52 0.30 -1.18
CA PRO A 103 -21.70 0.12 -2.02
C PRO A 103 -21.45 0.43 -3.51
N GLY A 104 -20.31 1.05 -3.83
CA GLY A 104 -20.03 1.65 -5.12
C GLY A 104 -20.69 3.03 -5.28
N ALA A 105 -19.99 3.95 -5.95
CA ALA A 105 -20.56 5.20 -6.43
C ALA A 105 -19.76 5.72 -7.63
N LEU A 106 -20.27 6.75 -8.29
CA LEU A 106 -19.55 7.42 -9.37
C LEU A 106 -18.39 8.24 -8.78
N THR A 107 -17.19 8.04 -9.34
CA THR A 107 -16.02 8.91 -9.14
C THR A 107 -16.02 10.04 -10.17
N THR A 108 -15.66 11.25 -9.75
CA THR A 108 -15.67 12.45 -10.61
C THR A 108 -14.29 13.03 -10.90
N GLY A 109 -13.29 12.69 -10.08
CA GLY A 109 -11.89 13.07 -10.28
C GLY A 109 -11.56 14.51 -9.90
#